data_AF-A0A2M7PX72-F1
#
_entry.id   AF-A0A2M7PX72-F1
#
_cell.length_a   1.000
_cell.length_b   1.000
_cell.length_c   1.000
_cell.angle_alpha   90.00
_cell.angle_beta   90.00
_cell.angle_gamma   90.00
#
_symmetry.space_group_name_H-M   'P 1'
#
loop_
_entity.id
_entity.type
_entity.pdbx_description
1 polymer ?
#
loop_
_entity_poly.entity_id
_entity_poly.type
_entity_poly.pdbx_seq_one_letter_code
_entity_poly.pdbx_strand_id
1 'polypeptide(L)'
;MPHHGSATSSSEAWIQAVQASTVITQSGFANHFGFPHAKVIQRYLQQPFTDIMLNTAYGAVIGSWQKDGVQWQYVEGIQTRKSDAALQWVNSHL
;
A
#
# COMPACT_ATOMS: atom_id res chain seq x y z
N MET A 1 -2.98 0.73 4.23
CA MET A 1 -3.46 -0.37 5.09
C MET A 1 -2.93 -0.17 6.50
N PRO A 2 -3.78 -0.35 7.53
CA PRO A 2 -3.34 -0.37 8.92
C PRO A 2 -2.28 -1.45 9.17
N HIS A 3 -1.19 -1.09 9.86
CA HIS A 3 -0.13 -1.99 10.32
C HIS A 3 0.28 -3.05 9.27
N HIS A 4 0.79 -2.58 8.13
CA HIS A 4 1.24 -3.43 7.01
C HIS A 4 0.16 -4.35 6.40
N GLY A 5 -1.10 -4.25 6.82
CA GLY A 5 -2.18 -5.19 6.47
C GLY A 5 -2.38 -6.30 7.49
N SER A 6 -2.18 -6.01 8.77
CA SER A 6 -2.57 -6.89 9.88
C SER A 6 -4.09 -7.09 9.95
N ALA A 7 -4.52 -8.32 10.23
CA ALA A 7 -5.94 -8.69 10.33
C ALA A 7 -6.65 -8.08 11.54
N THR A 8 -5.92 -7.80 12.63
CA THR A 8 -6.46 -7.19 13.86
C THR A 8 -6.62 -5.68 13.73
N SER A 9 -5.81 -5.02 12.89
CA SER A 9 -5.90 -3.58 12.63
C SER A 9 -6.74 -3.24 11.38
N SER A 10 -7.05 -4.24 10.54
CA SER A 10 -7.81 -4.07 9.29
C SER A 10 -9.15 -4.82 9.37
N SER A 11 -9.97 -4.47 10.36
CA SER A 11 -11.32 -5.04 10.53
C SER A 11 -12.27 -4.56 9.42
N GLU A 12 -13.31 -5.33 9.13
CA GLU A 12 -14.35 -4.92 8.17
C GLU A 12 -15.04 -3.63 8.59
N ALA A 13 -15.36 -3.48 9.89
CA ALA A 13 -15.96 -2.25 10.42
C ALA A 13 -15.09 -1.01 10.16
N TRP A 14 -13.77 -1.12 10.34
CA TRP A 14 -12.84 -0.03 10.03
C TRP A 14 -12.83 0.30 8.54
N ILE A 15 -12.75 -0.73 7.70
CA ILE A 15 -12.73 -0.57 6.23
C ILE A 15 -14.01 0.12 5.74
N GLN A 16 -15.18 -0.30 6.25
CA GLN A 16 -16.47 0.28 5.92
C GLN A 16 -16.67 1.71 6.45
N ALA A 17 -16.04 2.06 7.57
CA ALA A 17 -16.09 3.41 8.12
C ALA A 17 -15.23 4.40 7.31
N VAL A 18 -14.06 3.96 6.84
CA VAL A 18 -13.12 4.82 6.10
C VAL A 18 -13.51 4.97 4.63
N GLN A 19 -14.07 3.93 4.01
CA GLN A 19 -14.45 3.91 2.59
C GLN A 19 -13.36 4.42 1.63
N ALA A 20 -12.11 3.98 1.85
CA ALA A 20 -10.99 4.45 1.05
C ALA A 20 -11.07 3.94 -0.40
N SER A 21 -10.98 4.87 -1.37
CA SER A 21 -10.82 4.56 -2.81
C SER A 21 -9.43 4.07 -3.18
N THR A 22 -8.41 4.53 -2.46
CA THR A 22 -7.03 4.05 -2.62
C THR A 22 -6.50 3.44 -1.33
N VAL A 23 -5.93 2.25 -1.45
CA VAL A 23 -5.38 1.48 -0.34
C VAL A 23 -3.91 1.17 -0.62
N ILE A 24 -3.02 1.79 0.14
CA ILE A 24 -1.57 1.57 -0.01
C ILE A 24 -1.06 0.69 1.12
N THR A 25 -0.42 -0.42 0.78
CA THR A 25 0.26 -1.29 1.73
C THR A 25 1.74 -0.97 1.75
N GLN A 26 2.22 -0.49 2.89
CA GLN A 26 3.65 -0.47 3.16
C GLN A 26 4.05 -1.89 3.60
N SER A 27 4.73 -2.66 2.76
CA SER A 27 5.31 -3.95 3.17
C SER A 27 6.65 -4.17 2.48
N GLY A 28 7.50 -5.02 3.09
CA GLY A 28 8.77 -5.43 2.49
C GLY A 28 8.60 -6.64 1.57
N PHE A 29 9.46 -6.72 0.55
CA PHE A 29 9.58 -7.92 -0.28
C PHE A 29 9.83 -9.15 0.58
N ALA A 30 9.10 -10.23 0.32
CA ALA A 30 9.22 -11.49 1.06
C ALA A 30 9.19 -11.33 2.60
N ASN A 31 8.40 -10.38 3.12
CA ASN A 31 8.29 -10.21 4.58
C ASN A 31 7.85 -11.53 5.24
N HIS A 32 8.55 -11.91 6.31
CA HIS A 32 8.34 -13.21 6.95
C HIS A 32 7.01 -13.33 7.70
N PHE A 33 6.33 -12.20 7.97
CA PHE A 33 5.04 -12.18 8.66
C PHE A 33 3.86 -12.49 7.72
N GLY A 34 4.08 -12.51 6.41
CA GLY A 34 3.02 -12.74 5.42
C GLY A 34 2.02 -11.59 5.36
N PHE A 35 2.49 -10.35 5.53
CA PHE A 35 1.70 -9.13 5.35
C PHE A 35 1.69 -8.65 3.87
N PRO A 36 0.64 -7.98 3.41
CA PRO A 36 -0.68 -7.93 4.04
C PRO A 36 -1.29 -9.32 4.08
N HIS A 37 -2.01 -9.67 5.15
CA HIS A 37 -2.62 -10.99 5.23
C HIS A 37 -3.66 -11.18 4.12
N ALA A 38 -3.73 -12.39 3.55
CA ALA A 38 -4.67 -12.70 2.47
C ALA A 38 -6.13 -12.34 2.83
N LYS A 39 -6.56 -12.55 4.09
CA LYS A 39 -7.90 -12.17 4.55
C LYS A 39 -8.14 -10.66 4.52
N VAL A 40 -7.12 -9.84 4.76
CA VAL A 40 -7.21 -8.37 4.66
C VAL A 40 -7.33 -7.92 3.22
N ILE A 41 -6.54 -8.51 2.30
CA ILE A 41 -6.68 -8.27 0.87
C ILE A 41 -8.11 -8.57 0.42
N GLN A 42 -8.65 -9.74 0.80
CA GLN A 42 -10.02 -10.12 0.45
C GLN A 42 -11.04 -9.13 0.98
N ARG A 43 -10.93 -8.66 2.24
CA ARG A 43 -11.86 -7.66 2.78
C ARG A 43 -11.92 -6.40 1.93
N TYR A 44 -10.78 -5.88 1.49
CA TYR A 44 -10.72 -4.70 0.62
C TYR A 44 -11.25 -4.98 -0.79
N LEU A 45 -10.92 -6.13 -1.39
CA LEU A 45 -11.43 -6.53 -2.71
C LEU A 45 -12.96 -6.70 -2.76
N GLN A 46 -13.61 -6.98 -1.63
CA GLN A 46 -15.07 -7.07 -1.53
C GLN A 46 -15.77 -5.72 -1.36
N GLN A 47 -15.03 -4.61 -1.24
CA GLN A 47 -15.65 -3.29 -1.06
C GLN A 47 -15.91 -2.63 -2.41
N PRO A 48 -17.12 -2.07 -2.63
CA PRO A 48 -17.46 -1.41 -3.89
C PRO A 48 -16.78 -0.04 -4.07
N PHE A 49 -16.21 0.51 -2.99
CA PHE A 49 -15.55 1.82 -2.97
C PHE A 49 -14.02 1.72 -3.03
N THR A 50 -13.42 0.52 -3.12
CA THR A 50 -11.96 0.37 -3.22
C THR A 50 -11.58 0.18 -4.68
N ASP A 51 -10.96 1.20 -5.28
CA ASP A 51 -10.61 1.21 -6.70
C ASP A 51 -9.16 0.78 -6.93
N ILE A 52 -8.25 1.24 -6.08
CA ILE A 52 -6.81 1.08 -6.26
C ILE A 52 -6.20 0.43 -5.02
N MET A 53 -5.44 -0.65 -5.25
CA MET A 53 -4.62 -1.28 -4.22
C MET A 53 -3.16 -1.31 -4.65
N LEU A 54 -2.28 -0.70 -3.86
CA LEU A 54 -0.84 -0.61 -4.15
C LEU A 54 -0.04 -1.26 -3.03
N ASN A 55 1.15 -1.79 -3.35
CA ASN A 55 2.03 -2.40 -2.38
C ASN A 55 3.50 -2.02 -2.64
N THR A 56 4.18 -1.48 -1.63
CA THR A 56 5.60 -1.11 -1.72
C THR A 56 6.55 -2.31 -1.69
N ALA A 57 6.07 -3.55 -1.57
CA ALA A 57 6.92 -4.74 -1.57
C ALA A 57 7.70 -4.94 -2.86
N TYR A 58 7.25 -4.35 -3.99
CA TYR A 58 7.85 -4.57 -5.30
C TYR A 58 8.25 -3.26 -6.00
N GLY A 59 8.26 -2.14 -5.28
CA GLY A 59 8.46 -0.82 -5.87
C GLY A 59 8.17 0.34 -4.92
N ALA A 60 8.01 1.54 -5.47
CA ALA A 60 7.60 2.72 -4.73
C ALA A 60 6.22 3.22 -5.16
N VAL A 61 5.50 3.82 -4.22
CA VAL A 61 4.27 4.56 -4.49
C VAL A 61 4.57 6.04 -4.30
N ILE A 62 4.44 6.82 -5.37
CA ILE A 62 4.61 8.27 -5.36
C ILE A 62 3.24 8.91 -5.48
N GLY A 63 3.00 9.92 -4.66
CA GLY A 63 1.77 10.64 -4.59
C GLY A 63 1.97 12.12 -4.91
N SER A 64 1.24 12.64 -5.91
CA SER A 64 1.29 14.06 -6.31
C SER A 64 -0.06 14.72 -6.08
N TRP A 65 -0.10 15.69 -5.15
CA TRP A 65 -1.36 16.32 -4.75
C TRP A 65 -1.71 17.38 -5.78
N GLN A 66 -2.93 17.31 -6.28
CA GLN A 66 -3.49 18.24 -7.27
C GLN A 66 -4.79 18.82 -6.72
N LYS A 67 -5.32 19.84 -7.40
CA LYS A 67 -6.56 20.53 -6.99
C LYS A 67 -7.74 19.56 -6.86
N ASP A 68 -7.81 18.56 -7.74
CA ASP A 68 -8.93 17.63 -7.85
C ASP A 68 -8.67 16.26 -7.21
N GLY A 69 -7.57 16.12 -6.46
CA GLY A 69 -7.25 14.90 -5.72
C GLY A 69 -5.77 14.52 -5.78
N VAL A 70 -5.50 13.23 -5.59
CA VAL A 70 -4.15 12.68 -5.61
C VAL A 70 -3.94 11.87 -6.89
N GLN A 71 -2.87 12.17 -7.63
CA GLN A 71 -2.37 11.30 -8.68
C GLN A 71 -1.34 10.33 -8.07
N TRP A 72 -1.60 9.04 -8.21
CA TRP A 72 -0.71 7.97 -7.75
C TRP A 72 0.11 7.43 -8.91
N GLN A 73 1.41 7.35 -8.70
CA GLN A 73 2.34 6.68 -9.61
C GLN A 73 2.98 5.50 -8.89
N TYR A 74 2.89 4.31 -9.50
CA TYR A 74 3.65 3.15 -9.07
C TYR A 74 4.96 3.09 -9.86
N VAL A 75 6.08 3.00 -9.15
CA VAL A 75 7.41 2.88 -9.76
C VAL A 75 7.89 1.45 -9.55
N GLU A 76 7.83 0.67 -10.63
CA GLU A 76 8.33 -0.71 -10.69
C GLU A 76 9.86 -0.75 -10.69
N GLY A 77 10.42 -1.92 -10.37
CA GLY A 77 11.82 -2.21 -10.71
C GLY A 77 12.87 -1.58 -9.80
N ILE A 78 12.52 -1.11 -8.60
CA ILE A 78 13.50 -0.78 -7.55
C ILE A 78 14.07 -2.10 -7.01
N GLN A 79 15.01 -2.69 -7.75
CA GLN A 79 15.79 -3.83 -7.29
C GLN A 79 17.06 -3.33 -6.60
N THR A 80 17.07 -3.34 -5.28
CA THR A 80 18.29 -3.15 -4.49
C THR A 80 18.81 -4.50 -3.97
N ARG A 81 20.11 -4.56 -3.64
CA ARG A 81 20.76 -5.76 -3.11
C ARG A 81 20.19 -6.09 -1.71
N LYS A 82 19.07 -6.82 -1.67
CA LYS A 82 18.17 -7.10 -0.54
C LYS A 82 17.20 -5.97 -0.19
N SER A 83 15.91 -6.29 -0.14
CA SER A 83 14.86 -5.97 0.86
C SER A 83 15.07 -4.99 2.05
N ASP A 84 16.21 -4.33 2.24
CA ASP A 84 16.64 -3.68 3.49
C ASP A 84 16.86 -2.16 3.34
N ALA A 85 15.88 -1.39 2.89
CA ALA A 85 15.83 0.08 3.10
C ALA A 85 14.48 0.64 2.63
N ALA A 86 13.37 0.21 3.25
CA ALA A 86 12.01 0.60 2.85
C ALA A 86 11.75 2.12 2.90
N LEU A 87 12.30 2.90 1.94
CA LEU A 87 12.32 4.37 1.82
C LEU A 87 13.56 5.04 2.45
N GLN A 88 14.75 4.81 1.92
CA GLN A 88 15.83 5.80 2.06
C GLN A 88 15.90 6.65 0.79
N TRP A 89 15.13 7.73 0.79
CA TRP A 89 15.30 8.90 -0.08
C TRP A 89 15.15 8.62 -1.59
N VAL A 90 13.91 8.67 -2.08
CA VAL A 90 13.68 9.05 -3.48
C VAL A 90 14.24 10.47 -3.62
N ASN A 91 15.44 10.57 -4.18
CA ASN A 91 16.10 11.85 -4.45
C ASN A 91 15.18 12.68 -5.35
N SER A 92 14.57 13.72 -4.79
CA SER A 92 13.73 14.68 -5.48
C SER A 92 14.59 15.57 -6.37
N HIS A 93 14.80 15.13 -7.61
CA HIS A 93 15.12 15.96 -8.77
C HIS A 93 14.16 15.58 -9.92
N LEU A 94 12.86 15.61 -9.63
CA LEU A 94 11.80 15.66 -10.63
C LEU A 94 11.05 16.98 -10.45
#